data_AF-A0A554IMF0-F1
#
_entry.id   AF-A0A554IMF0-F1
#
_cell.length_a   1.000
_cell.length_b   1.000
_cell.length_c   1.000
_cell.angle_alpha   90.00
_cell.angle_beta   90.00
_cell.angle_gamma   90.00
#
_symmetry.space_group_name_H-M   'P 1'
#
loop_
_entity.id
_entity.type
_entity.pdbx_description
1 polymer ?
#
loop_
_entity_poly.entity_id
_entity_poly.type
_entity_poly.pdbx_seq_one_letter_code
_entity_poly.pdbx_strand_id
1 'polypeptide(L)'
;MHALLIGNFGVGNLGDEALREYFLSAFPDVDWTVVSAHPRTEHEVARLPGGVASLLAFRWVRTLRAYRHTDVIVFGGGSLFTDIESTYACFLWWLHTAAARFYRKPVLFAFQGIGPLRSRAGEWFARRALRKAAFLSVRDDVSADRIADWGLNIPVVRSFDPVFLLLQKEKRDDHRKNVLIVIPRKNSGATFRERAKELVASGLFETLRILSMEPENEAEASVCRSLAAALGAEVTAITTLTALAEAVSGSSLVLSQRYHGALAALASGIPVEVVPQGVGDKMAELQELKPEDAPRLLDLVQTGEEALREMLQRL
;
A
#
# COMPACT_ATOMS: atom_id res chain seq x y z
N MET A 1 2.96 6.93 -24.74
CA MET A 1 2.25 5.66 -24.47
C MET A 1 1.11 5.95 -23.52
N HIS A 2 -0.07 5.40 -23.76
CA HIS A 2 -1.25 5.57 -22.88
C HIS A 2 -1.46 4.33 -22.02
N ALA A 3 -1.50 4.48 -20.70
CA ALA A 3 -1.64 3.37 -19.77
C ALA A 3 -2.87 3.52 -18.86
N LEU A 4 -3.52 2.40 -18.56
CA LEU A 4 -4.56 2.34 -17.53
C LEU A 4 -3.93 1.92 -16.20
N LEU A 5 -3.94 2.80 -15.21
CA LEU A 5 -3.49 2.52 -13.85
C LEU A 5 -4.65 1.98 -13.00
N ILE A 6 -4.45 0.81 -12.40
CA ILE A 6 -5.44 0.11 -11.58
C ILE A 6 -4.89 -0.09 -10.18
N GLY A 7 -5.65 0.32 -9.18
CA GLY A 7 -5.34 0.11 -7.77
C GLY A 7 -6.52 0.49 -6.91
N ASN A 8 -6.34 0.45 -5.59
CA ASN A 8 -7.41 0.80 -4.66
C ASN A 8 -7.57 2.32 -4.46
N PHE A 9 -7.37 3.11 -5.53
CA PHE A 9 -7.38 4.58 -5.47
C PHE A 9 -8.80 5.17 -5.32
N GLY A 10 -8.86 6.40 -4.82
CA GLY A 10 -10.08 7.18 -4.62
C GLY A 10 -10.90 6.78 -3.39
N VAL A 11 -10.32 5.96 -2.49
CA VAL A 11 -10.96 5.52 -1.25
C VAL A 11 -10.57 6.39 -0.04
N GLY A 12 -9.59 7.28 -0.21
CA GLY A 12 -9.11 8.16 0.87
C GLY A 12 -8.12 7.49 1.82
N ASN A 13 -7.61 6.29 1.50
CA ASN A 13 -6.52 5.68 2.27
C ASN A 13 -5.20 6.32 1.86
N LEU A 14 -4.48 6.90 2.84
CA LEU A 14 -3.23 7.61 2.59
C LEU A 14 -2.21 6.80 1.78
N GLY A 15 -2.12 5.49 2.06
CA GLY A 15 -1.20 4.60 1.38
C GLY A 15 -1.55 4.32 -0.08
N ASP A 16 -2.84 4.10 -0.37
CA ASP A 16 -3.27 3.88 -1.74
C ASP A 16 -3.14 5.17 -2.56
N GLU A 17 -3.47 6.34 -2.00
CA GLU A 17 -3.28 7.62 -2.70
C GLU A 17 -1.80 7.94 -2.92
N ALA A 18 -0.92 7.58 -1.97
CA ALA A 18 0.53 7.67 -2.13
C ALA A 18 1.05 6.81 -3.29
N LEU A 19 0.55 5.58 -3.43
CA LEU A 19 0.91 4.72 -4.57
C LEU A 19 0.48 5.36 -5.89
N ARG A 20 -0.73 5.94 -5.95
CA ARG A 20 -1.18 6.68 -7.13
C ARG A 20 -0.21 7.82 -7.46
N GLU A 21 0.12 8.66 -6.48
CA GLU A 21 1.05 9.77 -6.64
C GLU A 21 2.43 9.31 -7.13
N TYR A 22 2.94 8.20 -6.60
CA TYR A 22 4.19 7.61 -7.05
C TYR A 22 4.16 7.29 -8.55
N PHE A 23 3.14 6.58 -9.06
CA PHE A 23 3.09 6.23 -10.48
C PHE A 23 3.00 7.46 -11.39
N LEU A 24 2.19 8.45 -10.99
CA LEU A 24 2.02 9.67 -11.78
C LEU A 24 3.30 10.53 -11.81
N SER A 25 4.07 10.55 -10.72
CA SER A 25 5.29 11.36 -10.60
C SER A 25 6.54 10.66 -11.13
N ALA A 26 6.68 9.35 -10.92
CA ALA A 26 7.86 8.57 -11.35
C ALA A 26 7.84 8.27 -12.86
N PHE A 27 6.66 8.23 -13.49
CA PHE A 27 6.49 7.94 -14.91
C PHE A 27 5.74 9.08 -15.62
N PRO A 28 6.31 10.29 -15.69
CA PRO A 28 5.64 11.47 -16.26
C PRO A 28 5.44 11.38 -17.78
N ASP A 29 6.24 10.57 -18.48
CA ASP A 29 6.14 10.37 -19.93
C ASP A 29 5.00 9.41 -20.33
N VAL A 30 4.34 8.79 -19.34
CA VAL A 30 3.20 7.92 -19.54
C VAL A 30 1.93 8.74 -19.39
N ASP A 31 1.08 8.74 -20.40
CA ASP A 31 -0.27 9.29 -20.30
C ASP A 31 -1.12 8.32 -19.46
N TRP A 32 -1.55 8.74 -18.28
CA TRP A 32 -2.23 7.89 -17.31
C TRP A 32 -3.73 8.14 -17.28
N THR A 33 -4.52 7.10 -17.50
CA THR A 33 -5.90 7.04 -17.03
C THR A 33 -5.95 6.21 -15.75
N VAL A 34 -6.57 6.73 -14.68
CA VAL A 34 -6.61 6.06 -13.36
C VAL A 34 -7.99 5.48 -13.08
N VAL A 35 -8.04 4.21 -12.66
CA VAL A 35 -9.26 3.61 -12.11
C VAL A 35 -9.41 4.05 -10.65
N SER A 36 -10.50 4.77 -10.35
CA SER A 36 -10.79 5.34 -9.03
C SER A 36 -12.15 4.85 -8.52
N ALA A 37 -12.28 4.71 -7.19
CA ALA A 37 -13.57 4.46 -6.54
C ALA A 37 -14.54 5.66 -6.74
N HIS A 38 -14.00 6.87 -6.69
CA HIS A 38 -14.75 8.12 -6.83
C HIS A 38 -14.04 8.99 -7.87
N PRO A 39 -14.24 8.74 -9.19
CA PRO A 39 -13.59 9.53 -10.23
C PRO A 39 -14.02 10.99 -10.15
N ARG A 40 -13.04 11.90 -10.01
CA ARG A 40 -13.25 13.36 -9.90
C ARG A 40 -12.75 14.15 -11.10
N THR A 41 -11.82 13.57 -11.87
CA THR A 41 -11.17 14.21 -13.02
C THR A 41 -11.50 13.47 -14.32
N GLU A 42 -11.20 14.07 -15.46
CA GLU A 42 -11.39 13.43 -16.78
C GLU A 42 -10.42 12.29 -17.05
N HIS A 43 -9.26 12.30 -16.39
CA HIS A 43 -8.26 11.24 -16.38
C HIS A 43 -8.60 10.11 -15.40
N GLU A 44 -9.77 10.15 -14.75
CA GLU A 44 -10.25 9.11 -13.84
C GLU A 44 -11.49 8.41 -14.37
N VAL A 45 -11.48 7.08 -14.29
CA VAL A 45 -12.62 6.22 -14.65
C VAL A 45 -13.05 5.36 -13.46
N ALA A 46 -14.32 4.95 -13.45
CA ALA A 46 -14.84 4.11 -12.38
C ALA A 46 -14.29 2.68 -12.44
N ARG A 47 -14.36 1.96 -11.32
CA ARG A 47 -14.10 0.51 -11.27
C ARG A 47 -15.11 -0.27 -12.13
N LEU A 48 -14.73 -1.47 -12.56
CA LEU A 48 -15.68 -2.38 -13.19
C LEU A 48 -16.75 -2.82 -12.18
N PRO A 49 -17.97 -3.13 -12.66
CA PRO A 49 -19.05 -3.46 -11.77
C PRO A 49 -18.85 -4.86 -11.19
N GLY A 50 -18.88 -4.97 -9.87
CA GLY A 50 -18.96 -6.28 -9.21
C GLY A 50 -20.32 -6.55 -8.53
N GLY A 51 -21.30 -5.65 -8.69
CA GLY A 51 -22.66 -5.83 -8.18
C GLY A 51 -23.70 -5.09 -9.02
N VAL A 52 -24.98 -5.43 -8.82
CA VAL A 52 -26.12 -4.93 -9.61
C VAL A 52 -26.19 -3.39 -9.61
N ALA A 53 -25.99 -2.75 -8.45
CA ALA A 53 -26.00 -1.29 -8.34
C ALA A 53 -24.92 -0.63 -9.20
N SER A 54 -23.70 -1.19 -9.20
CA SER A 54 -22.59 -0.67 -10.01
C SER A 54 -22.81 -0.93 -11.51
N LEU A 55 -23.43 -2.06 -11.85
CA LEU A 55 -23.79 -2.41 -13.24
C LEU A 55 -24.81 -1.41 -13.80
N LEU A 56 -25.87 -1.12 -13.05
CA LEU A 56 -26.94 -0.19 -13.44
C LEU A 56 -26.50 1.27 -13.47
N ALA A 57 -25.39 1.62 -12.81
CA ALA A 57 -24.84 2.98 -12.86
C ALA A 57 -24.20 3.32 -14.23
N PHE A 58 -23.91 2.33 -15.08
CA PHE A 58 -23.27 2.47 -16.40
C PHE A 58 -21.94 3.28 -16.44
N ARG A 59 -21.39 3.66 -15.28
CA ARG A 59 -20.11 4.41 -15.17
C ARG A 59 -18.94 3.62 -15.75
N TRP A 60 -19.04 2.29 -15.73
CA TRP A 60 -18.06 1.35 -16.26
C TRP A 60 -17.94 1.36 -17.80
N VAL A 61 -18.89 1.97 -18.54
CA VAL A 61 -18.79 2.11 -20.00
C VAL A 61 -17.57 2.95 -20.37
N ARG A 62 -17.28 4.02 -19.60
CA ARG A 62 -16.06 4.82 -19.78
C ARG A 62 -14.81 3.99 -19.51
N THR A 63 -14.85 3.12 -18.51
CA THR A 63 -13.76 2.20 -18.17
C THR A 63 -13.49 1.22 -19.33
N LEU A 64 -14.52 0.66 -19.96
CA LEU A 64 -14.33 -0.21 -21.14
C LEU A 64 -13.76 0.55 -22.34
N ARG A 65 -14.15 1.81 -22.54
CA ARG A 65 -13.52 2.66 -23.56
C ARG A 65 -12.05 2.89 -23.23
N ALA A 66 -11.71 3.17 -21.97
CA ALA A 66 -10.32 3.30 -21.55
C ALA A 66 -9.50 2.03 -21.84
N TYR A 67 -10.04 0.83 -21.55
CA TYR A 67 -9.39 -0.42 -21.94
C TYR A 67 -9.17 -0.57 -23.45
N ARG A 68 -10.07 -0.05 -24.29
CA ARG A 68 -9.91 -0.11 -25.76
C ARG A 68 -8.79 0.81 -26.24
N HIS A 69 -8.66 1.99 -25.64
CA HIS A 69 -7.80 3.09 -26.10
C HIS A 69 -6.45 3.21 -25.39
N THR A 70 -6.17 2.36 -24.40
CA THR A 70 -4.88 2.27 -23.72
C THR A 70 -4.00 1.22 -24.39
N ASP A 71 -2.69 1.38 -24.29
CA ASP A 71 -1.69 0.45 -24.83
C ASP A 71 -1.41 -0.67 -23.82
N VAL A 72 -1.40 -0.34 -22.53
CA VAL A 72 -1.02 -1.24 -21.42
C VAL A 72 -1.87 -1.02 -20.17
N ILE A 73 -2.04 -2.07 -19.38
CA ILE A 73 -2.71 -2.03 -18.08
C ILE A 73 -1.70 -2.26 -16.97
N VAL A 74 -1.63 -1.36 -16.00
CA VAL A 74 -0.69 -1.43 -14.88
C VAL A 74 -1.47 -1.54 -13.57
N PHE A 75 -1.25 -2.62 -12.83
CA PHE A 75 -1.72 -2.77 -11.46
C PHE A 75 -0.67 -2.16 -10.54
N GLY A 76 -1.02 -1.02 -9.94
CA GLY A 76 -0.10 -0.11 -9.28
C GLY A 76 -0.01 -0.31 -7.77
N GLY A 77 0.83 -1.25 -7.35
CA GLY A 77 1.16 -1.49 -5.95
C GLY A 77 0.01 -2.00 -5.07
N GLY A 78 0.25 -1.95 -3.76
CA GLY A 78 -0.70 -2.36 -2.73
C GLY A 78 -0.87 -3.87 -2.66
N SER A 79 -1.86 -4.34 -1.90
CA SER A 79 -2.21 -5.76 -1.86
C SER A 79 -3.64 -5.98 -2.31
N LEU A 80 -3.81 -5.87 -3.63
CA LEU A 80 -5.07 -6.00 -4.33
C LEU A 80 -5.60 -7.44 -4.22
N PHE A 81 -4.74 -8.44 -4.43
CA PHE A 81 -5.09 -9.85 -4.32
C PHE A 81 -4.95 -10.36 -2.89
N THR A 82 -5.90 -9.98 -2.03
CA THR A 82 -6.06 -10.53 -0.68
C THR A 82 -7.52 -10.91 -0.46
N ASP A 83 -7.78 -11.91 0.38
CA ASP A 83 -9.13 -12.34 0.75
C ASP A 83 -9.36 -12.34 2.27
N ILE A 84 -8.57 -11.55 3.02
CA ILE A 84 -8.77 -11.36 4.47
C ILE A 84 -10.19 -10.90 4.77
N GLU A 85 -10.67 -9.87 4.07
CA GLU A 85 -11.99 -9.29 4.30
C GLU A 85 -13.05 -9.99 3.44
N SER A 86 -12.71 -10.29 2.18
CA SER A 86 -13.61 -10.99 1.27
C SER A 86 -12.90 -11.51 0.03
N THR A 87 -13.32 -12.67 -0.47
CA THR A 87 -12.92 -13.21 -1.78
C THR A 87 -13.36 -12.30 -2.94
N TYR A 88 -14.35 -11.43 -2.69
CA TYR A 88 -14.85 -10.47 -3.67
C TYR A 88 -13.78 -9.49 -4.15
N ALA A 89 -12.82 -9.10 -3.29
CA ALA A 89 -11.71 -8.25 -3.70
C ALA A 89 -10.87 -8.92 -4.80
N CYS A 90 -10.48 -10.18 -4.58
CA CYS A 90 -9.75 -10.97 -5.58
C CYS A 90 -10.54 -11.14 -6.88
N PHE A 91 -11.85 -11.37 -6.81
CA PHE A 91 -12.73 -11.43 -7.98
C PHE A 91 -12.74 -10.11 -8.76
N LEU A 92 -12.89 -8.97 -8.07
CA LEU A 92 -12.94 -7.65 -8.69
C LEU A 92 -11.65 -7.36 -9.48
N TRP A 93 -10.49 -7.59 -8.87
CA TRP A 93 -9.21 -7.35 -9.56
C TRP A 93 -8.97 -8.35 -10.68
N TRP A 94 -9.38 -9.60 -10.51
CA TRP A 94 -9.37 -10.57 -11.60
C TRP A 94 -10.25 -10.12 -12.78
N LEU A 95 -11.43 -9.55 -12.53
CA LEU A 95 -12.32 -9.03 -13.58
C LEU A 95 -11.65 -7.94 -14.41
N HIS A 96 -10.88 -7.06 -13.78
CA HIS A 96 -10.05 -6.07 -14.48
C HIS A 96 -9.02 -6.74 -15.40
N THR A 97 -8.35 -7.80 -14.94
CA THR A 97 -7.42 -8.56 -15.80
C THR A 97 -8.13 -9.32 -16.93
N ALA A 98 -9.39 -9.73 -16.73
CA ALA A 98 -10.19 -10.37 -17.77
C ALA A 98 -10.59 -9.35 -18.85
N ALA A 99 -10.98 -8.14 -18.47
CA ALA A 99 -11.27 -7.04 -19.38
C ALA A 99 -10.03 -6.65 -20.20
N ALA A 100 -8.86 -6.51 -19.56
CA ALA A 100 -7.60 -6.25 -20.25
C ALA A 100 -7.33 -7.29 -21.36
N ARG A 101 -7.51 -8.57 -21.04
CA ARG A 101 -7.31 -9.68 -21.99
C ARG A 101 -8.31 -9.69 -23.13
N PHE A 102 -9.57 -9.35 -22.85
CA PHE A 102 -10.59 -9.22 -23.89
C PHE A 102 -10.18 -8.18 -24.95
N TYR A 103 -9.60 -7.06 -24.51
CA TYR A 103 -9.03 -6.03 -25.38
C TYR A 103 -7.58 -6.31 -25.83
N ARG A 104 -7.04 -7.50 -25.54
CA ARG A 104 -5.67 -7.93 -25.86
C ARG A 104 -4.59 -6.98 -25.33
N LYS A 105 -4.82 -6.35 -24.18
CA LYS A 105 -3.86 -5.44 -23.55
C LYS A 105 -2.88 -6.22 -22.65
N PRO A 106 -1.56 -5.95 -22.74
CA PRO A 106 -0.59 -6.46 -21.78
C PRO A 106 -0.95 -5.98 -20.37
N VAL A 107 -0.78 -6.86 -19.39
CA VAL A 107 -1.06 -6.59 -17.98
C VAL A 107 0.24 -6.65 -17.20
N LEU A 108 0.61 -5.54 -16.57
CA LEU A 108 1.79 -5.41 -15.73
C LEU A 108 1.34 -5.33 -14.27
N PHE A 109 1.89 -6.17 -13.42
CA PHE A 109 1.70 -6.09 -11.98
C PHE A 109 2.96 -5.47 -11.38
N ALA A 110 2.85 -4.24 -10.88
CA ALA A 110 3.97 -3.52 -10.31
C ALA A 110 3.82 -3.43 -8.79
N PHE A 111 4.89 -3.76 -8.06
CA PHE A 111 5.02 -3.62 -6.61
C PHE A 111 3.89 -4.28 -5.81
N GLN A 112 3.41 -5.43 -6.27
CA GLN A 112 2.26 -6.08 -5.67
C GLN A 112 2.63 -6.82 -4.37
N GLY A 113 1.90 -6.53 -3.31
CA GLY A 113 1.70 -7.48 -2.23
C GLY A 113 0.64 -8.50 -2.65
N ILE A 114 0.98 -9.78 -2.64
CA ILE A 114 0.01 -10.85 -2.84
C ILE A 114 -0.41 -11.33 -1.45
N GLY A 115 -1.68 -11.69 -1.30
CA GLY A 115 -2.22 -12.36 -0.14
C GLY A 115 -2.28 -11.55 1.17
N PRO A 116 -2.48 -12.26 2.31
CA PRO A 116 -2.75 -13.70 2.39
C PRO A 116 -4.02 -14.11 1.62
N LEU A 117 -4.02 -15.37 1.15
CA LEU A 117 -5.10 -16.01 0.41
C LEU A 117 -5.56 -17.22 1.23
N ARG A 118 -6.64 -17.05 2.00
CA ARG A 118 -7.21 -18.03 2.92
C ARG A 118 -8.26 -18.93 2.26
N SER A 119 -8.74 -18.56 1.08
CA SER A 119 -9.75 -19.29 0.33
C SER A 119 -9.22 -19.81 -1.00
N ARG A 120 -9.70 -21.01 -1.39
CA ARG A 120 -9.40 -21.59 -2.71
C ARG A 120 -9.89 -20.70 -3.87
N ALA A 121 -11.00 -19.98 -3.66
CA ALA A 121 -11.55 -19.08 -4.67
C ALA A 121 -10.68 -17.83 -4.86
N GLY A 122 -10.25 -17.19 -3.77
CA GLY A 122 -9.33 -16.06 -3.81
C GLY A 122 -8.01 -16.43 -4.49
N GLU A 123 -7.45 -17.58 -4.11
CA GLU A 123 -6.26 -18.14 -4.75
C GLU A 123 -6.46 -18.40 -6.24
N TRP A 124 -7.59 -19.00 -6.62
CA TRP A 124 -7.91 -19.24 -8.03
C TRP A 124 -7.96 -17.96 -8.85
N PHE A 125 -8.63 -16.91 -8.35
CA PHE A 125 -8.70 -15.61 -9.03
C PHE A 125 -7.33 -14.96 -9.17
N ALA A 126 -6.55 -14.91 -8.08
CA ALA A 126 -5.19 -14.38 -8.10
C ALA A 126 -4.31 -15.15 -9.09
N ARG A 127 -4.25 -16.48 -8.98
CA ARG A 127 -3.45 -17.32 -9.88
C ARG A 127 -3.86 -17.16 -11.34
N ARG A 128 -5.16 -17.04 -11.63
CA ARG A 128 -5.67 -16.84 -13.00
C ARG A 128 -5.34 -15.45 -13.55
N ALA A 129 -5.30 -14.44 -12.68
CA ALA A 129 -4.87 -13.09 -12.98
C ALA A 129 -3.36 -13.02 -13.26
N LEU A 130 -2.51 -13.62 -12.43
CA LEU A 130 -1.06 -13.50 -12.57
C LEU A 130 -0.47 -14.39 -13.68
N ARG A 131 -1.06 -15.55 -13.99
CA ARG A 131 -0.50 -16.50 -15.00
C ARG A 131 -0.29 -15.91 -16.40
N LYS A 132 -1.07 -14.89 -16.79
CA LYS A 132 -0.93 -14.20 -18.09
C LYS A 132 -0.45 -12.76 -17.92
N ALA A 133 0.29 -12.47 -16.85
CA ALA A 133 0.99 -11.21 -16.70
C ALA A 133 2.07 -11.09 -17.77
N ALA A 134 2.29 -9.89 -18.29
CA ALA A 134 3.44 -9.57 -19.12
C ALA A 134 4.64 -9.09 -18.27
N PHE A 135 4.36 -8.59 -17.06
CA PHE A 135 5.36 -8.23 -16.05
C PHE A 135 4.79 -8.42 -14.66
N LEU A 136 5.67 -8.79 -13.73
CA LEU A 136 5.32 -8.98 -12.33
C LEU A 136 6.49 -8.60 -11.44
N SER A 137 6.30 -7.55 -10.64
CA SER A 137 7.12 -7.26 -9.47
C SER A 137 6.30 -7.39 -8.19
N VAL A 138 6.91 -8.01 -7.19
CA VAL A 138 6.34 -8.19 -5.85
C VAL A 138 7.15 -7.35 -4.86
N ARG A 139 6.46 -6.75 -3.89
CA ARG A 139 7.09 -5.82 -2.94
C ARG A 139 7.70 -6.49 -1.72
N ASP A 140 7.57 -7.80 -1.63
CA ASP A 140 7.95 -8.56 -0.44
C ASP A 140 8.16 -10.06 -0.71
N ASP A 141 8.99 -10.70 0.14
CA ASP A 141 9.41 -12.09 -0.04
C ASP A 141 8.25 -13.07 0.23
N VAL A 142 7.32 -12.78 1.15
CA VAL A 142 6.17 -13.66 1.41
C VAL A 142 5.26 -13.70 0.17
N SER A 143 5.13 -12.59 -0.55
CA SER A 143 4.43 -12.55 -1.84
C SER A 143 5.15 -13.35 -2.90
N ALA A 144 6.48 -13.26 -2.98
CA ALA A 144 7.31 -14.04 -3.92
C ALA A 144 7.16 -15.55 -3.67
N ASP A 145 7.30 -15.98 -2.42
CA ASP A 145 7.21 -17.38 -2.01
C ASP A 145 5.81 -17.95 -2.28
N ARG A 146 4.75 -17.17 -2.02
CA ARG A 146 3.37 -17.61 -2.25
C ARG A 146 3.08 -17.93 -3.72
N ILE A 147 3.74 -17.25 -4.65
CA ILE A 147 3.53 -17.42 -6.09
C ILE A 147 4.58 -18.30 -6.76
N ALA A 148 5.62 -18.72 -6.05
CA ALA A 148 6.73 -19.50 -6.59
C ALA A 148 6.24 -20.77 -7.31
N ASP A 149 5.32 -21.51 -6.69
CA ASP A 149 4.79 -22.77 -7.21
C ASP A 149 3.59 -22.59 -8.17
N TRP A 150 3.27 -21.36 -8.56
CA TRP A 150 2.11 -21.12 -9.42
C TRP A 150 2.34 -21.47 -10.89
N GLY A 151 3.59 -21.71 -11.29
CA GLY A 151 4.01 -21.99 -12.67
C GLY A 151 3.78 -20.78 -13.56
N LEU A 152 4.31 -19.63 -13.15
CA LEU A 152 4.25 -18.39 -13.92
C LEU A 152 5.22 -18.46 -15.10
N ASN A 153 4.84 -17.89 -16.24
CA ASN A 153 5.63 -17.92 -17.48
C ASN A 153 6.65 -16.77 -17.59
N ILE A 154 6.77 -15.96 -16.54
CA ILE A 154 7.63 -14.77 -16.50
C ILE A 154 8.45 -14.79 -15.21
N PRO A 155 9.66 -14.21 -15.21
CA PRO A 155 10.39 -14.00 -13.97
C PRO A 155 9.62 -13.07 -13.05
N VAL A 156 9.73 -13.32 -11.74
CA VAL A 156 9.19 -12.44 -10.69
C VAL A 156 10.30 -11.49 -10.26
N VAL A 157 10.11 -10.20 -10.46
CA VAL A 157 11.05 -9.18 -9.96
C VAL A 157 10.77 -8.95 -8.48
N ARG A 158 11.77 -9.19 -7.62
CA ARG A 158 11.69 -8.80 -6.21
C ARG A 158 11.97 -7.31 -6.10
N SER A 159 11.10 -6.63 -5.37
CA SER A 159 11.15 -5.18 -5.17
C SER A 159 10.65 -4.85 -3.77
N PHE A 160 10.40 -3.57 -3.49
CA PHE A 160 9.84 -3.10 -2.23
C PHE A 160 8.75 -2.04 -2.49
N ASP A 161 8.01 -1.63 -1.45
CA ASP A 161 6.90 -0.69 -1.65
C ASP A 161 7.42 0.68 -2.12
N PRO A 162 6.97 1.19 -3.29
CA PRO A 162 7.55 2.39 -3.87
C PRO A 162 7.20 3.66 -3.11
N VAL A 163 6.22 3.63 -2.21
CA VAL A 163 5.96 4.73 -1.28
C VAL A 163 7.19 5.03 -0.41
N PHE A 164 8.10 4.05 -0.23
CA PHE A 164 9.38 4.26 0.45
C PHE A 164 10.23 5.35 -0.21
N LEU A 165 10.23 5.45 -1.55
CA LEU A 165 10.94 6.52 -2.28
C LEU A 165 10.34 7.90 -2.00
N LEU A 166 9.01 8.00 -1.94
CA LEU A 166 8.34 9.26 -1.61
C LEU A 166 8.67 9.69 -0.19
N LEU A 167 8.61 8.76 0.77
CA LEU A 167 8.93 9.02 2.18
C LEU A 167 10.40 9.44 2.37
N GLN A 168 11.33 8.84 1.63
CA GLN A 168 12.75 9.24 1.67
C GLN A 168 12.97 10.67 1.17
N LYS A 169 12.23 11.13 0.15
CA LYS A 169 12.32 12.52 -0.34
C LYS A 169 11.83 13.53 0.69
N GLU A 170 10.85 13.15 1.50
CA GLU A 170 10.26 13.98 2.55
C GLU A 170 11.00 13.87 3.89
N LYS A 171 12.04 13.03 3.97
CA LYS A 171 12.84 12.85 5.19
C LYS A 171 13.46 14.17 5.64
N ARG A 172 13.41 14.43 6.95
CA ARG A 172 14.12 15.54 7.58
C ARG A 172 15.20 15.02 8.54
N ASP A 173 16.36 15.67 8.54
CA ASP A 173 17.40 15.45 9.56
C ASP A 173 17.07 16.25 10.85
N ASP A 174 15.86 16.08 11.39
CA ASP A 174 15.40 16.70 12.65
C ASP A 174 15.18 15.64 13.75
N HIS A 175 16.03 14.61 13.81
CA HIS A 175 15.90 13.52 14.77
C HIS A 175 15.98 14.05 16.21
N ARG A 176 14.90 13.87 16.97
CA ARG A 176 14.82 14.25 18.38
C ARG A 176 14.94 13.04 19.27
N LYS A 177 15.81 13.15 20.27
CA LYS A 177 15.92 12.16 21.33
C LYS A 177 14.65 12.14 22.17
N ASN A 178 14.30 10.98 22.71
CA ASN A 178 13.25 10.80 23.72
C ASN A 178 11.83 11.17 23.24
N VAL A 179 11.55 11.04 21.94
CA VAL A 179 10.20 11.21 21.38
C VAL A 179 9.66 9.84 20.93
N LEU A 180 8.52 9.41 21.48
CA LEU A 180 7.79 8.22 21.07
C LEU A 180 6.59 8.60 20.21
N ILE A 181 6.47 7.93 19.06
CA ILE A 181 5.28 8.00 18.21
C ILE A 181 4.52 6.68 18.30
N VAL A 182 3.20 6.79 18.49
CA VAL A 182 2.27 5.64 18.52
C VAL A 182 1.27 5.78 17.39
N ILE A 183 1.18 4.78 16.51
CA ILE A 183 0.30 4.79 15.33
C ILE A 183 -0.69 3.60 15.40
N PRO A 184 -1.91 3.82 15.95
CA PRO A 184 -2.90 2.77 16.12
C PRO A 184 -3.70 2.47 14.83
N ARG A 185 -4.64 1.54 14.95
CA ARG A 185 -5.76 1.29 14.02
C ARG A 185 -7.07 1.37 14.78
N LYS A 186 -8.18 1.44 14.03
CA LYS A 186 -9.56 1.33 14.56
C LYS A 186 -9.83 0.13 15.47
N ASN A 187 -9.04 -0.93 15.36
CA ASN A 187 -9.18 -2.17 16.12
C ASN A 187 -7.94 -2.50 16.97
N SER A 188 -7.14 -1.50 17.38
CA SER A 188 -6.00 -1.72 18.28
C SER A 188 -6.44 -2.33 19.63
N GLY A 189 -6.15 -3.62 19.78
CA GLY A 189 -6.49 -4.43 20.96
C GLY A 189 -5.52 -4.28 22.13
N ALA A 190 -5.65 -5.18 23.11
CA ALA A 190 -4.91 -5.15 24.38
C ALA A 190 -3.39 -5.18 24.16
N THR A 191 -2.88 -6.09 23.33
CA THR A 191 -1.43 -6.24 23.09
C THR A 191 -0.75 -4.95 22.64
N PHE A 192 -1.38 -4.20 21.71
CA PHE A 192 -0.82 -2.91 21.26
C PHE A 192 -0.85 -1.85 22.37
N ARG A 193 -1.96 -1.80 23.12
CA ARG A 193 -2.15 -0.83 24.21
C ARG A 193 -1.21 -1.09 25.37
N GLU A 194 -0.98 -2.36 25.72
CA GLU A 194 -0.04 -2.80 26.74
C GLU A 194 1.39 -2.45 26.31
N ARG A 195 1.77 -2.75 25.06
CA ARG A 195 3.09 -2.39 24.57
C ARG A 195 3.35 -0.88 24.58
N ALA A 196 2.36 -0.08 24.18
CA ALA A 196 2.45 1.39 24.26
C ALA A 196 2.67 1.85 25.72
N LYS A 197 1.95 1.27 26.69
CA LYS A 197 2.12 1.58 28.11
C LYS A 197 3.50 1.18 28.63
N GLU A 198 4.02 0.02 28.24
CA GLU A 198 5.36 -0.44 28.62
C GLU A 198 6.45 0.53 28.12
N LEU A 199 6.36 0.95 26.86
CA LEU A 199 7.30 1.91 26.28
C LEU A 199 7.26 3.25 27.03
N VAL A 200 6.07 3.75 27.37
CA VAL A 200 5.94 4.97 28.18
C VAL A 200 6.48 4.77 29.60
N ALA A 201 6.18 3.63 30.24
CA ALA A 201 6.64 3.31 31.59
C ALA A 201 8.17 3.08 31.68
N SER A 202 8.86 2.86 30.56
CA SER A 202 10.31 2.74 30.51
C SER A 202 11.05 4.01 30.93
N GLY A 203 10.39 5.18 30.89
CA GLY A 203 11.00 6.48 31.20
C GLY A 203 11.99 6.99 30.14
N LEU A 204 12.11 6.31 29.00
CA LEU A 204 13.03 6.69 27.91
C LEU A 204 12.49 7.84 27.03
N PHE A 205 11.19 8.16 27.13
CA PHE A 205 10.53 9.12 26.26
C PHE A 205 9.92 10.26 27.07
N GLU A 206 10.36 11.48 26.78
CA GLU A 206 9.88 12.73 27.37
C GLU A 206 8.66 13.28 26.64
N THR A 207 8.59 13.04 25.33
CA THR A 207 7.47 13.48 24.48
C THR A 207 6.78 12.26 23.87
N LEU A 208 5.45 12.26 23.93
CA LEU A 208 4.62 11.22 23.35
C LEU A 208 3.60 11.83 22.39
N ARG A 209 3.53 11.27 21.18
CA ARG A 209 2.55 11.67 20.15
C ARG A 209 1.82 10.47 19.60
N ILE A 210 0.52 10.62 19.41
CA ILE A 210 -0.32 9.63 18.73
C ILE A 210 -0.65 10.17 17.35
N LEU A 211 -0.31 9.42 16.29
CA LEU A 211 -0.67 9.81 14.93
C LEU A 211 -1.93 9.06 14.49
N SER A 212 -2.98 9.81 14.15
CA SER A 212 -4.22 9.29 13.59
C SER A 212 -4.17 9.39 12.06
N MET A 213 -4.16 8.26 11.36
CA MET A 213 -4.04 8.19 9.89
C MET A 213 -5.39 8.07 9.19
N GLU A 214 -6.46 7.77 9.92
CA GLU A 214 -7.85 7.84 9.44
C GLU A 214 -8.68 8.68 10.43
N PRO A 215 -8.42 10.00 10.56
CA PRO A 215 -9.08 10.85 11.57
C PRO A 215 -10.60 10.95 11.41
N GLU A 216 -11.12 10.73 10.20
CA GLU A 216 -12.57 10.70 9.92
C GLU A 216 -13.23 9.37 10.31
N ASN A 217 -12.44 8.32 10.59
CA ASN A 217 -12.96 7.04 11.05
C ASN A 217 -13.22 7.09 12.56
N GLU A 218 -14.49 7.12 12.95
CA GLU A 218 -14.86 7.27 14.38
C GLU A 218 -14.29 6.15 15.28
N ALA A 219 -14.14 4.94 14.75
CA ALA A 219 -13.55 3.84 15.53
C ALA A 219 -12.04 4.06 15.77
N GLU A 220 -11.29 4.58 14.78
CA GLU A 220 -9.90 4.99 14.99
C GLU A 220 -9.80 6.20 15.90
N ALA A 221 -10.61 7.23 15.67
CA ALA A 221 -10.63 8.44 16.49
C ALA A 221 -10.90 8.10 17.97
N SER A 222 -11.82 7.17 18.25
CA SER A 222 -12.11 6.66 19.59
C SER A 222 -10.89 5.95 20.21
N VAL A 223 -10.20 5.10 19.44
CA VAL A 223 -8.96 4.44 19.90
C VAL A 223 -7.88 5.47 20.22
N CYS A 224 -7.65 6.45 19.34
CA CYS A 224 -6.67 7.51 19.53
C CYS A 224 -6.96 8.33 20.80
N ARG A 225 -8.22 8.75 21.01
CA ARG A 225 -8.62 9.48 22.23
C ARG A 225 -8.43 8.65 23.49
N SER A 226 -8.76 7.36 23.44
CA SER A 226 -8.59 6.44 24.56
C SER A 226 -7.10 6.23 24.91
N LEU A 227 -6.24 6.08 23.91
CA LEU A 227 -4.79 5.99 24.11
C LEU A 227 -4.22 7.32 24.64
N ALA A 228 -4.65 8.45 24.10
CA ALA A 228 -4.22 9.78 24.53
C ALA A 228 -4.52 10.01 26.01
N ALA A 229 -5.74 9.70 26.45
CA ALA A 229 -6.13 9.80 27.86
C ALA A 229 -5.35 8.84 28.76
N ALA A 230 -5.06 7.63 28.29
CA ALA A 230 -4.33 6.63 29.07
C ALA A 230 -2.82 6.90 29.19
N LEU A 231 -2.23 7.58 28.20
CA LEU A 231 -0.79 7.80 28.11
C LEU A 231 -0.37 9.25 28.36
N GLY A 232 -1.33 10.19 28.45
CA GLY A 232 -1.04 11.63 28.55
C GLY A 232 -0.45 12.21 27.26
N ALA A 233 -0.91 11.73 26.10
CA ALA A 233 -0.36 12.09 24.79
C ALA A 233 -1.25 13.08 24.02
N GLU A 234 -0.65 13.82 23.09
CA GLU A 234 -1.39 14.57 22.08
C GLU A 234 -1.71 13.69 20.86
N VAL A 235 -2.88 13.91 20.25
CA VAL A 235 -3.27 13.26 18.99
C VAL A 235 -3.07 14.24 17.84
N THR A 236 -2.29 13.84 16.85
CA THR A 236 -2.10 14.58 15.59
C THR A 236 -2.78 13.83 14.46
N ALA A 237 -3.66 14.52 13.72
CA ALA A 237 -4.24 13.99 12.51
C ALA A 237 -3.24 14.06 11.36
N ILE A 238 -3.05 12.95 10.64
CA ILE A 238 -2.13 12.82 9.51
C ILE A 238 -2.94 12.43 8.27
N THR A 239 -3.01 13.35 7.32
CA THR A 239 -3.78 13.19 6.07
C THR A 239 -2.91 13.23 4.81
N THR A 240 -1.60 13.48 4.94
CA THR A 240 -0.64 13.52 3.83
C THR A 240 0.62 12.75 4.17
N LEU A 241 1.35 12.31 3.13
CA LEU A 241 2.63 11.62 3.29
C LEU A 241 3.69 12.54 3.88
N THR A 242 3.77 13.78 3.41
CA THR A 242 4.67 14.79 3.95
C THR A 242 4.45 14.97 5.45
N ALA A 243 3.20 15.14 5.90
CA ALA A 243 2.91 15.27 7.33
C ALA A 243 3.33 14.02 8.14
N LEU A 244 3.15 12.82 7.57
CA LEU A 244 3.60 11.57 8.17
C LEU A 244 5.13 11.53 8.31
N ALA A 245 5.85 11.79 7.21
CA ALA A 245 7.31 11.78 7.16
C ALA A 245 7.92 12.82 8.10
N GLU A 246 7.36 14.02 8.15
CA GLU A 246 7.78 15.09 9.05
C GLU A 246 7.57 14.71 10.52
N ALA A 247 6.40 14.20 10.86
CA ALA A 247 6.10 13.78 12.22
C ALA A 247 7.05 12.68 12.68
N VAL A 248 7.28 11.68 11.82
CA VAL A 248 8.14 10.53 12.12
C VAL A 248 9.62 10.89 12.19
N SER A 249 10.11 11.74 11.29
CA SER A 249 11.52 12.18 11.28
C SER A 249 11.94 12.80 12.62
N GLY A 250 11.00 13.48 13.30
CA GLY A 250 11.22 14.09 14.61
C GLY A 250 11.15 13.13 15.81
N SER A 251 11.16 11.82 15.60
CA SER A 251 10.99 10.82 16.66
C SER A 251 12.22 9.93 16.91
N SER A 252 12.25 9.29 18.08
CA SER A 252 13.29 8.34 18.47
C SER A 252 12.86 6.88 18.35
N LEU A 253 11.56 6.61 18.42
CA LEU A 253 10.96 5.28 18.23
C LEU A 253 9.54 5.46 17.70
N VAL A 254 9.15 4.59 16.77
CA VAL A 254 7.77 4.48 16.29
C VAL A 254 7.19 3.13 16.70
N LEU A 255 6.07 3.11 17.42
CA LEU A 255 5.25 1.92 17.63
C LEU A 255 4.07 1.98 16.67
N SER A 256 3.95 1.04 15.73
CA SER A 256 2.96 1.12 14.64
C SER A 256 2.18 -0.18 14.43
N GLN A 257 0.88 -0.04 14.13
CA GLN A 257 0.06 -1.09 13.51
C GLN A 257 -0.33 -0.74 12.06
N ARG A 258 0.17 0.37 11.52
CA ARG A 258 -0.13 0.86 10.18
C ARG A 258 1.10 0.68 9.29
N TYR A 259 0.92 0.01 8.14
CA TYR A 259 1.99 -0.30 7.20
C TYR A 259 2.80 0.94 6.79
N HIS A 260 2.12 1.98 6.32
CA HIS A 260 2.77 3.22 5.90
C HIS A 260 3.40 3.99 7.07
N GLY A 261 2.89 3.84 8.30
CA GLY A 261 3.53 4.40 9.49
C GLY A 261 4.87 3.74 9.81
N ALA A 262 4.93 2.40 9.67
CA ALA A 262 6.18 1.67 9.83
C ALA A 262 7.16 1.93 8.67
N LEU A 263 6.64 2.01 7.45
CA LEU A 263 7.41 2.36 6.26
C LEU A 263 8.06 3.75 6.39
N ALA A 264 7.33 4.75 6.91
CA ALA A 264 7.84 6.09 7.15
C ALA A 264 8.99 6.11 8.18
N ALA A 265 8.90 5.27 9.21
CA ALA A 265 9.96 5.13 10.21
C ALA A 265 11.23 4.56 9.58
N LEU A 266 11.12 3.45 8.85
CA LEU A 266 12.24 2.84 8.15
C LEU A 266 12.87 3.80 7.12
N ALA A 267 12.05 4.51 6.34
CA ALA A 267 12.52 5.52 5.38
C ALA A 267 13.27 6.67 6.06
N SER A 268 12.81 7.08 7.25
CA SER A 268 13.44 8.15 8.03
C SER A 268 14.67 7.67 8.83
N GLY A 269 15.00 6.38 8.80
CA GLY A 269 16.07 5.80 9.63
C GLY A 269 15.71 5.74 11.12
N ILE A 270 14.42 5.75 11.46
CA ILE A 270 13.93 5.69 12.83
C ILE A 270 13.57 4.24 13.19
N PRO A 271 14.03 3.72 14.35
CA PRO A 271 13.61 2.42 14.84
C PRO A 271 12.08 2.30 14.90
N VAL A 272 11.57 1.13 14.53
CA VAL A 272 10.13 0.85 14.55
C VAL A 272 9.84 -0.47 15.24
N GLU A 273 8.86 -0.46 16.15
CA GLU A 273 8.22 -1.66 16.66
C GLU A 273 6.87 -1.84 15.97
N VAL A 274 6.72 -2.95 15.26
CA VAL A 274 5.50 -3.29 14.53
C VAL A 274 4.69 -4.31 15.30
N VAL A 275 3.45 -3.98 15.63
CA VAL A 275 2.53 -4.91 16.31
C VAL A 275 1.46 -5.40 15.33
N PRO A 276 1.54 -6.65 14.86
CA PRO A 276 0.62 -7.18 13.87
C PRO A 276 -0.79 -7.35 14.46
N GLN A 277 -1.81 -7.29 13.60
CA GLN A 277 -3.19 -7.54 14.02
C GLN A 277 -3.54 -9.04 14.01
N GLY A 278 -2.72 -9.88 13.38
CA GLY A 278 -2.91 -11.33 13.36
C GLY A 278 -1.83 -12.06 12.56
N VAL A 279 -1.91 -13.39 12.54
CA VAL A 279 -0.98 -14.25 11.80
C VAL A 279 -1.15 -14.03 10.29
N GLY A 280 -0.03 -13.76 9.61
CA GLY A 280 -0.01 -13.48 8.17
C GLY A 280 -0.47 -12.08 7.78
N ASP A 281 -0.45 -11.12 8.71
CA ASP A 281 -0.67 -9.71 8.41
C ASP A 281 0.45 -9.17 7.49
N LYS A 282 0.11 -8.21 6.63
CA LYS A 282 1.02 -7.48 5.72
C LYS A 282 2.14 -6.74 6.47
N MET A 283 2.00 -6.64 7.79
CA MET A 283 2.94 -6.02 8.72
C MET A 283 4.07 -6.96 9.16
N ALA A 284 3.92 -8.29 9.00
CA ALA A 284 4.87 -9.26 9.54
C ALA A 284 6.29 -9.07 8.98
N GLU A 285 6.40 -8.71 7.72
CA GLU A 285 7.69 -8.52 7.05
C GLU A 285 8.42 -7.26 7.53
N LEU A 286 7.66 -6.23 7.96
CA LEU A 286 8.25 -5.02 8.51
C LEU A 286 8.76 -5.20 9.95
N GLN A 287 8.44 -6.30 10.63
CA GLN A 287 8.87 -6.53 12.02
C GLN A 287 10.36 -6.83 12.14
N GLU A 288 10.93 -7.50 11.14
CA GLU A 288 12.34 -7.89 11.17
C GLU A 288 13.27 -6.84 10.55
N LEU A 289 12.69 -5.88 9.83
CA LEU A 289 13.43 -4.79 9.19
C LEU A 289 13.90 -3.77 10.22
N LYS A 290 15.13 -3.30 10.03
CA LYS A 290 15.74 -2.27 10.86
C LYS A 290 16.05 -1.02 10.03
N PRO A 291 16.30 0.13 10.69
CA PRO A 291 16.76 1.33 10.00
C PRO A 291 17.98 1.10 9.10
N GLU A 292 18.88 0.19 9.50
CA GLU A 292 20.08 -0.16 8.73
C GLU A 292 19.76 -0.84 7.39
N ASP A 293 18.56 -1.42 7.22
CA ASP A 293 18.12 -2.01 5.96
C ASP A 293 17.73 -0.96 4.91
N ALA A 294 17.53 0.31 5.29
CA ALA A 294 17.00 1.35 4.41
C ALA A 294 17.73 1.47 3.05
N PRO A 295 19.08 1.41 2.96
CA PRO A 295 19.78 1.43 1.68
C PRO A 295 19.43 0.22 0.79
N ARG A 296 19.32 -0.98 1.37
CA ARG A 296 18.94 -2.21 0.66
C ARG A 296 17.49 -2.14 0.18
N LEU A 297 16.59 -1.61 1.00
CA LEU A 297 15.19 -1.43 0.62
C LEU A 297 15.05 -0.43 -0.53
N LEU A 298 15.84 0.65 -0.52
CA LEU A 298 15.88 1.63 -1.59
C LEU A 298 16.32 1.00 -2.93
N ASP A 299 17.38 0.19 -2.89
CA ASP A 299 17.89 -0.55 -4.06
C ASP A 299 16.83 -1.52 -4.64
N LEU A 300 16.07 -2.20 -3.78
CA LEU A 300 14.94 -3.05 -4.20
C LEU A 300 13.81 -2.25 -4.87
N VAL A 301 13.47 -1.06 -4.36
CA VAL A 301 12.48 -0.20 -5.03
C VAL A 301 13.01 0.22 -6.40
N GLN A 302 14.25 0.70 -6.48
CA GLN A 302 14.88 1.15 -7.72
C GLN A 302 14.94 0.03 -8.77
N THR A 303 15.34 -1.18 -8.37
CA THR A 303 15.32 -2.38 -9.22
C THR A 303 13.94 -2.63 -9.81
N GLY A 304 12.88 -2.52 -9.00
CA GLY A 304 11.50 -2.69 -9.47
C GLY A 304 11.03 -1.56 -10.39
N GLU A 305 11.44 -0.32 -10.12
CA GLU A 305 11.12 0.84 -10.96
C GLU A 305 11.79 0.73 -12.33
N GLU A 306 13.09 0.41 -12.36
CA GLU A 306 13.86 0.23 -13.59
C GLU A 306 13.30 -0.92 -14.43
N ALA A 307 13.01 -2.07 -13.82
CA ALA A 307 12.43 -3.20 -14.52
C ALA A 307 11.04 -2.88 -15.11
N LEU A 308 10.23 -2.09 -14.40
CA LEU A 308 8.95 -1.61 -14.93
C LEU A 308 9.16 -0.62 -16.08
N ARG A 309 10.12 0.31 -15.96
CA ARG A 309 10.44 1.30 -16.98
C ARG A 309 10.91 0.63 -18.28
N GLU A 310 11.80 -0.34 -18.18
CA GLU A 310 12.23 -1.15 -19.33
C GLU A 310 11.06 -1.88 -19.98
N MET A 311 10.17 -2.49 -19.18
CA MET A 311 9.01 -3.18 -19.71
C MET A 311 8.06 -2.25 -20.45
N LEU A 312 7.80 -1.06 -19.88
CA LEU A 312 6.96 -0.03 -20.49
C LEU A 312 7.56 0.50 -21.80
N GLN A 313 8.88 0.61 -21.91
CA GLN A 313 9.55 1.04 -23.14
C GLN A 313 9.55 -0.02 -24.25
N ARG A 314 9.38 -1.30 -23.91
CA ARG A 314 9.32 -2.41 -24.88
C ARG A 314 7.95 -2.59 -25.53
N LEU A 315 6.90 -1.98 -24.99
CA LEU A 315 5.52 -2.08 -25.46
C LEU A 315 5.16 -0.95 -26.43
#